data_AF-A0A7V2RQ69-F1
#
_entry.id   AF-A0A7V2RQ69-F1
#
_cell.length_a   1.000
_cell.length_b   1.000
_cell.length_c   1.000
_cell.angle_alpha   90.00
_cell.angle_beta   90.00
_cell.angle_gamma   90.00
#
_symmetry.space_group_name_H-M   'P 1'
#
loop_
_entity.id
_entity.type
_entity.pdbx_description
1 polymer ?
#
loop_
_entity_poly.entity_id
_entity_poly.type
_entity_poly.pdbx_seq_one_letter_code
_entity_poly.pdbx_strand_id
1 'polypeptide(L)'
;MVFVTCMVEEDVQKKLDIKYVEKELSNLDDDIAIIYVCVNDNWRKDDTWEKDDKKYYRILLPYDKVLKMKPLKVRQLMMKLAEKRLGLSSEKAVAA
;
A
#
# COMPACT_ATOMS: atom_id res chain seq x y z
N MET A 1 3.89 -6.44 14.07
CA MET A 1 5.09 -6.12 13.22
C MET A 1 4.59 -5.79 11.83
N VAL A 2 5.02 -4.67 11.26
CA VAL A 2 4.64 -4.30 9.89
C VAL A 2 5.77 -4.68 8.95
N PHE A 3 5.45 -5.43 7.91
CA PHE A 3 6.36 -5.73 6.80
C PHE A 3 5.79 -5.15 5.51
N VAL A 4 6.61 -4.44 4.72
CA VAL A 4 6.17 -3.85 3.45
C VAL A 4 7.07 -4.34 2.30
N THR A 5 6.45 -4.83 1.25
CA THR A 5 7.14 -5.22 0.01
C THR A 5 6.38 -4.72 -1.22
N CYS A 6 6.97 -4.90 -2.39
CA CYS A 6 6.34 -4.51 -3.64
C CYS A 6 6.66 -5.47 -4.79
N MET A 7 5.72 -5.57 -5.73
CA MET A 7 5.90 -6.19 -7.03
C MET A 7 5.60 -5.14 -8.10
N VAL A 8 6.64 -4.68 -8.79
CA VAL A 8 6.58 -3.50 -9.64
C VAL A 8 7.44 -3.65 -10.88
N GLU A 9 7.11 -2.90 -11.92
CA GLU A 9 7.96 -2.72 -13.10
C GLU A 9 9.19 -1.84 -12.77
N GLU A 10 10.29 -2.04 -13.49
CA GLU A 10 11.56 -1.34 -13.25
C GLU A 10 11.45 0.19 -13.39
N ASP A 11 10.61 0.67 -14.30
CA ASP A 11 10.42 2.09 -14.62
C ASP A 11 9.68 2.90 -13.53
N VAL A 12 9.00 2.22 -12.62
CA VAL A 12 8.32 2.82 -11.46
C VAL A 12 8.99 2.47 -10.14
N GLN A 13 9.85 1.44 -10.08
CA GLN A 13 10.48 0.95 -8.85
C GLN A 13 11.13 2.06 -8.02
N LYS A 14 11.91 2.95 -8.66
CA LYS A 14 12.62 4.05 -7.98
C LYS A 14 11.70 5.13 -7.38
N LYS A 15 10.40 5.09 -7.67
CA LYS A 15 9.42 6.06 -7.15
C LYS A 15 8.73 5.58 -5.88
N LEU A 16 8.78 4.28 -5.59
CA LEU A 16 8.17 3.69 -4.40
C LEU A 16 9.12 3.82 -3.20
N ASP A 17 8.54 4.12 -2.04
CA ASP A 17 9.27 4.26 -0.78
C ASP A 17 8.63 3.35 0.28
N ILE A 18 8.88 2.04 0.14
CA ILE A 18 8.31 1.02 1.03
C ILE A 18 8.80 1.16 2.48
N LYS A 19 10.05 1.60 2.66
CA LYS A 19 10.66 1.81 3.98
C LYS A 19 9.98 2.93 4.74
N TYR A 20 9.58 3.99 4.03
CA TYR A 20 8.77 5.04 4.64
C TYR A 20 7.44 4.49 5.16
N VAL A 21 6.70 3.72 4.35
CA VAL A 21 5.42 3.12 4.78
C VAL A 21 5.59 2.21 5.99
N GLU A 22 6.61 1.34 5.96
CA GLU A 22 6.92 0.42 7.05
C GLU A 22 7.23 1.18 8.35
N LYS A 23 7.99 2.29 8.26
CA LYS A 23 8.31 3.14 9.39
C LYS A 23 7.08 3.85 9.96
N GLU A 24 6.26 4.48 9.12
CA GLU A 24 5.09 5.24 9.57
C GLU A 24 4.04 4.34 10.24
N LEU A 25 3.92 3.09 9.80
CA LEU A 25 2.98 2.11 10.33
C LEU A 25 3.58 1.22 11.43
N SER A 26 4.84 1.42 11.81
CA SER A 26 5.56 0.54 12.74
C SER A 26 4.92 0.42 14.14
N ASN A 27 4.08 1.38 14.52
CA ASN A 27 3.37 1.40 15.80
C ASN A 27 2.05 0.59 15.80
N LEU A 28 1.70 -0.10 14.70
CA LEU A 28 0.53 -0.97 14.69
C LEU A 28 0.81 -2.25 15.47
N ASP A 29 -0.10 -2.59 16.38
CA ASP A 29 -0.02 -3.77 17.24
C ASP A 29 -0.17 -5.09 16.47
N ASP A 30 -0.78 -5.06 15.28
CA ASP A 30 -1.00 -6.24 14.44
C ASP A 30 0.29 -6.72 13.74
N ASP A 31 0.40 -8.03 13.49
CA ASP A 31 1.36 -8.58 12.53
C ASP A 31 0.78 -8.54 11.11
N ILE A 32 1.25 -7.57 10.33
CA ILE A 32 0.72 -7.27 9.00
C ILE A 32 1.81 -7.28 7.93
N ALA A 33 1.45 -7.73 6.74
CA ALA A 33 2.24 -7.61 5.54
C ALA A 33 1.49 -6.81 4.46
N ILE A 34 2.09 -5.74 3.96
CA ILE A 34 1.55 -4.92 2.88
C ILE A 34 2.35 -5.20 1.61
N ILE A 35 1.66 -5.57 0.53
CA ILE A 35 2.24 -5.86 -0.77
C ILE A 35 1.68 -4.85 -1.77
N TYR A 36 2.50 -3.86 -2.14
CA TYR A 36 2.16 -2.95 -3.22
C TYR A 36 2.38 -3.62 -4.58
N VAL A 37 1.41 -3.51 -5.48
CA VAL A 37 1.54 -4.00 -6.85
C VAL A 37 1.38 -2.83 -7.80
N CYS A 38 2.40 -2.57 -8.62
CA CYS A 38 2.40 -1.49 -9.61
C CYS A 38 2.92 -2.02 -10.94
N VAL A 39 2.07 -2.74 -11.66
CA VAL A 39 2.39 -3.36 -12.96
C VAL A 39 1.49 -2.81 -14.05
N ASN A 40 1.95 -2.82 -15.30
CA ASN A 40 1.20 -2.33 -16.48
C ASN A 40 0.06 -3.28 -16.90
N ASP A 41 -0.47 -4.05 -15.96
CA ASP A 41 -1.45 -5.09 -16.21
C ASP A 41 -2.48 -5.11 -15.08
N ASN A 42 -3.74 -5.37 -15.43
CA ASN A 42 -4.89 -5.17 -14.54
C ASN A 42 -5.59 -6.49 -14.13
N TRP A 43 -4.93 -7.65 -14.33
CA TRP A 43 -5.49 -8.93 -13.88
C TRP A 43 -5.47 -9.11 -12.36
N ARG A 44 -4.63 -8.35 -11.64
CA ARG A 44 -4.58 -8.39 -10.17
C ARG A 44 -5.64 -7.46 -9.59
N LYS A 45 -6.20 -7.85 -8.45
CA LYS A 45 -7.18 -7.08 -7.66
C LYS A 45 -6.66 -6.83 -6.26
N ASP A 46 -7.10 -5.74 -5.62
CA ASP A 46 -6.91 -5.56 -4.18
C ASP A 46 -7.48 -6.77 -3.43
N ASP A 47 -6.80 -7.19 -2.37
CA ASP A 47 -7.14 -8.43 -1.68
C ASP A 47 -6.60 -8.45 -0.26
N THR A 48 -7.25 -9.21 0.59
CA THR A 48 -6.89 -9.39 2.00
C THR A 48 -7.06 -10.84 2.36
N TRP A 49 -6.01 -11.43 2.91
CA TRP A 49 -6.04 -12.81 3.39
C TRP A 49 -5.21 -12.93 4.67
N GLU A 50 -5.45 -14.00 5.40
CA GLU A 50 -4.71 -14.35 6.60
C GLU A 50 -3.95 -15.65 6.36
N LYS A 51 -2.70 -15.70 6.82
CA LYS A 51 -1.88 -16.92 6.76
C LYS A 51 -0.88 -16.87 7.91
N ASP A 52 -0.75 -17.98 8.64
CA ASP A 52 0.20 -18.11 9.75
C ASP A 52 0.06 -16.96 10.79
N ASP A 53 -1.17 -16.65 11.20
CA ASP A 53 -1.56 -15.54 12.10
C ASP A 53 -1.14 -14.13 11.64
N LYS A 54 -0.66 -13.99 10.39
CA LYS A 54 -0.30 -12.72 9.76
C LYS A 54 -1.38 -12.30 8.76
N LYS A 55 -1.81 -11.04 8.84
CA LYS A 55 -2.74 -10.44 7.86
C LYS A 55 -1.96 -9.87 6.68
N TYR A 56 -2.35 -10.22 5.48
CA TYR A 56 -1.74 -9.73 4.25
C TYR A 56 -2.71 -8.80 3.52
N TYR A 57 -2.17 -7.69 3.03
CA TYR A 57 -2.89 -6.68 2.28
C TYR A 57 -2.21 -6.44 0.94
N ARG A 58 -2.87 -6.85 -0.15
CA ARG A 58 -2.44 -6.49 -1.50
C ARG A 58 -3.10 -5.18 -1.89
N ILE A 59 -2.27 -4.19 -2.22
CA ILE A 59 -2.69 -2.84 -2.60
C ILE A 59 -2.19 -2.53 -4.01
N LEU A 60 -3.12 -2.31 -4.94
CA LEU A 60 -2.80 -1.91 -6.30
C LEU A 60 -2.50 -0.42 -6.37
N LEU A 61 -1.35 -0.11 -6.97
CA LEU A 61 -1.03 1.24 -7.39
C LEU A 61 -1.38 1.42 -8.87
N PRO A 62 -2.05 2.52 -9.24
CA PRO A 62 -2.39 2.80 -10.63
C PRO A 62 -1.14 3.10 -11.46
N TYR A 63 -0.66 2.12 -12.22
CA TYR A 63 0.60 2.17 -12.96
C TYR A 63 0.74 3.45 -13.81
N ASP A 64 -0.23 3.77 -14.66
CA ASP A 64 -0.19 4.97 -15.51
C ASP A 64 -0.04 6.28 -14.74
N LYS A 65 -0.61 6.35 -13.53
CA LYS A 65 -0.49 7.52 -12.66
C LYS A 65 0.87 7.54 -11.99
N VAL A 66 1.32 6.42 -11.42
CA VAL A 66 2.63 6.30 -10.78
C VAL A 66 3.75 6.61 -11.78
N LEU A 67 3.63 6.17 -13.03
CA LEU A 67 4.58 6.46 -14.09
C LEU A 67 4.78 7.97 -14.32
N LYS A 68 3.71 8.77 -14.16
CA LYS A 68 3.74 10.23 -14.37
C LYS A 68 3.97 11.04 -13.08
N MET A 69 3.90 10.40 -11.92
CA MET A 69 4.01 11.06 -10.61
C MET A 69 5.46 11.23 -10.15
N LYS A 70 5.72 12.32 -9.42
CA LYS A 70 6.96 12.50 -8.67
C LYS A 70 7.02 11.53 -7.48
N PRO A 71 8.21 11.04 -7.06
CA PRO A 71 8.34 10.10 -5.93
C PRO A 71 7.63 10.54 -4.65
N LEU A 72 7.71 11.83 -4.29
CA LEU A 72 6.99 12.39 -3.13
C LEU A 72 5.47 12.14 -3.20
N LYS A 73 4.87 12.25 -4.39
CA LYS A 73 3.44 12.05 -4.58
C LYS A 73 3.08 10.56 -4.58
N VAL A 74 3.96 9.70 -5.09
CA VAL A 74 3.79 8.24 -5.02
C VAL A 74 3.82 7.77 -3.57
N ARG A 75 4.76 8.28 -2.77
CA ARG A 75 4.82 8.02 -1.33
C ARG A 75 3.54 8.42 -0.59
N GLN A 76 3.01 9.62 -0.87
CA GLN A 76 1.72 10.07 -0.30
C GLN A 76 0.56 9.16 -0.71
N LEU A 77 0.55 8.70 -1.96
CA LEU A 77 -0.47 7.78 -2.47
C LEU A 77 -0.39 6.41 -1.77
N MET A 78 0.82 5.86 -1.62
CA MET A 78 1.05 4.59 -0.92
C MET A 78 0.46 4.66 0.49
N MET A 79 0.86 5.65 1.30
CA MET A 79 0.32 5.82 2.66
C MET A 79 -1.20 5.92 2.68
N LYS A 80 -1.78 6.79 1.83
CA LYS A 80 -3.23 6.96 1.78
C LYS A 80 -3.97 5.65 1.50
N LEU A 81 -3.45 4.81 0.60
CA LEU A 81 -4.07 3.53 0.26
C LEU A 81 -3.88 2.50 1.38
N ALA A 82 -2.71 2.47 2.04
CA ALA A 82 -2.50 1.62 3.21
C ALA A 82 -3.42 2.00 4.37
N GLU A 83 -3.49 3.28 4.73
CA GLU A 83 -4.39 3.78 5.78
C GLU A 83 -5.85 3.42 5.49
N LYS A 84 -6.29 3.61 4.25
CA LYS A 84 -7.64 3.22 3.83
C LYS A 84 -7.87 1.72 3.97
N ARG A 85 -6.89 0.90 3.56
CA ARG A 85 -7.00 -0.55 3.61
C ARG A 85 -7.00 -1.09 5.04
N LEU A 86 -6.28 -0.42 5.94
CA LEU A 86 -6.18 -0.76 7.36
C LEU A 86 -7.28 -0.13 8.21
N GLY A 87 -8.19 0.67 7.62
CA GLY A 87 -9.25 1.35 8.36
C GLY A 87 -8.77 2.50 9.26
N LEU A 88 -7.56 3.01 9.03
CA LEU A 88 -6.95 4.12 9.78
C LEU A 88 -7.39 5.48 9.25
N SER A 89 -7.81 5.55 7.97
CA SER A 89 -8.35 6.78 7.41
C SER A 89 -9.79 6.97 7.88
N SER A 90 -10.02 7.95 8.77
CA SER A 90 -11.35 8.39 9.14
C SER A 90 -12.03 9.10 7.94
N GLU A 91 -12.67 8.35 7.05
CA GLU A 91 -13.92 8.83 6.47
C GLU A 91 -14.90 8.87 7.63
N LYS A 92 -15.24 10.08 8.08
CA LYS A 92 -16.12 10.28 9.21
C LYS A 92 -17.34 9.38 9.09
N ALA A 93 -17.66 8.68 10.18
CA ALA A 93 -19.03 8.38 10.53
C ALA A 93 -19.80 9.72 10.56
N VAL A 94 -20.40 10.08 9.42
CA VAL A 94 -21.51 11.02 9.32
C VAL A 94 -22.61 10.28 8.56
N ALA A 95 -23.29 9.41 9.28
CA ALA A 95 -24.72 9.18 9.12
C ALA A 95 -25.30 9.64 10.47
N ALA A 96 -25.80 10.86 10.54
CA ALA A 96 -27.21 11.22 10.29
C ALA A 96 -28.11 10.70 11.41
#